data_AF-A0A527VMW3-F1
#
_entry.id   AF-A0A527VMW3-F1
#
_cell.length_a   1.000
_cell.length_b   1.000
_cell.length_c   1.000
_cell.angle_alpha   90.00
_cell.angle_beta   90.00
_cell.angle_gamma   90.00
#
_symmetry.space_group_name_H-M   'P 1'
#
loop_
_entity.id
_entity.type
_entity.pdbx_description
1 polymer ?
#
loop_
_entity_poly.entity_id
_entity_poly.type
_entity_poly.pdbx_seq_one_letter_code
_entity_poly.pdbx_strand_id
1 'polypeptide(L)'
;GELYNVLIRKAGRSPQTARDALLSWRDAFPVTATTPEVMTMAADLAADHRFGIWDAVILSAASQAGCRLLLSEDLQDGFTWGGV
;
A
#
# COMPACT_ATOMS: atom_id res chain seq x y z
N GLY A 1 6.68 1.01 -5.32
CA GLY A 1 6.69 1.93 -6.47
C GLY A 1 6.33 3.35 -6.04
N GLU A 2 5.21 3.52 -5.35
CA GLU A 2 4.67 4.83 -4.98
C GLU A 2 5.61 5.70 -4.15
N LEU A 3 6.22 5.17 -3.09
CA LEU A 3 7.18 5.91 -2.26
C LEU A 3 8.34 6.47 -3.09
N TYR A 4 8.90 5.70 -4.03
CA TYR A 4 9.95 6.19 -4.92
C TYR A 4 9.49 7.42 -5.72
N ASN A 5 8.31 7.33 -6.33
CA ASN A 5 7.76 8.40 -7.15
C ASN A 5 7.51 9.67 -6.34
N VAL A 6 7.01 9.54 -5.11
CA VAL A 6 6.80 10.68 -4.20
C VAL A 6 8.13 11.33 -3.83
N LEU A 7 9.14 10.54 -3.46
CA LEU A 7 10.45 11.04 -3.05
C LEU A 7 11.15 11.79 -4.18
N ILE A 8 11.04 11.32 -5.42
CA ILE A 8 11.64 11.99 -6.58
C ILE A 8 10.81 13.22 -6.99
N ARG A 9 9.50 13.06 -7.21
CA ARG A 9 8.68 14.10 -7.87
C ARG A 9 8.25 15.20 -6.92
N LYS A 10 7.92 14.87 -5.67
CA LYS A 10 7.41 15.83 -4.68
C LYS A 10 8.50 16.30 -3.72
N ALA A 11 9.35 15.39 -3.25
CA ALA A 11 10.40 15.74 -2.29
C ALA A 11 11.74 16.13 -2.95
N GLY A 12 11.83 16.09 -4.28
CA GLY A 12 13.01 16.53 -5.04
C GLY A 12 14.29 15.74 -4.75
N ARG A 13 14.18 14.52 -4.22
CA ARG A 13 15.34 13.70 -3.87
C ARG A 13 16.01 13.16 -5.14
N SER A 14 17.31 12.89 -5.05
CA SER A 14 18.01 12.14 -6.10
C SER A 14 17.53 10.68 -6.15
N PRO A 15 17.63 10.00 -7.31
CA PRO A 15 17.40 8.56 -7.44
C PRO A 15 18.11 7.71 -6.38
N GLN A 16 19.37 8.05 -6.07
CA GLN A 16 20.18 7.35 -5.09
C GLN A 16 19.59 7.50 -3.68
N THR A 17 19.30 8.72 -3.23
CA THR A 17 18.72 8.96 -1.91
C THR A 17 17.32 8.36 -1.77
N ALA A 18 16.51 8.35 -2.84
CA ALA A 18 15.20 7.69 -2.82
C ALA A 18 15.33 6.17 -2.71
N ARG A 19 16.30 5.56 -3.40
CA ARG A 19 16.61 4.13 -3.27
C ARG A 19 17.06 3.77 -1.85
N ASP A 20 17.94 4.56 -1.26
CA ASP A 20 18.45 4.27 0.08
C ASP A 20 17.34 4.38 1.14
N ALA A 21 16.42 5.34 0.98
CA ALA A 21 15.23 5.42 1.82
C ALA A 21 14.33 4.18 1.69
N LEU A 22 14.11 3.67 0.46
CA LEU A 22 13.34 2.43 0.26
C LEU A 22 13.97 1.23 0.97
N LEU A 23 15.29 1.09 0.88
CA LEU A 23 16.01 0.00 1.54
C LEU A 23 15.88 0.10 3.06
N SER A 24 16.05 1.30 3.62
CA SER A 24 15.87 1.54 5.05
C SER A 24 14.47 1.17 5.54
N TRP A 25 13.42 1.48 4.78
CA TRP A 25 12.04 1.12 5.14
C TRP A 25 11.79 -0.38 5.05
N ARG A 26 12.28 -1.02 3.99
CA ARG A 26 12.19 -2.48 3.81
C ARG A 26 12.89 -3.24 4.94
N ASP A 27 14.00 -2.70 5.45
CA ASP A 27 14.74 -3.35 6.53
C ASP A 27 14.07 -3.12 7.91
N ALA A 28 13.23 -2.08 8.04
CA ALA A 28 12.52 -1.74 9.27
C ALA A 28 11.16 -2.46 9.42
N PHE A 29 10.49 -2.81 8.31
CA PHE A 29 9.15 -3.39 8.33
C PHE A 29 9.06 -4.62 7.40
N PRO A 30 8.32 -5.67 7.80
CA PRO A 30 7.98 -6.77 6.90
C PRO A 30 7.26 -6.23 5.66
N VAL A 31 7.69 -6.68 4.48
CA VAL A 31 7.07 -6.31 3.21
C VAL A 31 6.25 -7.47 2.68
N THR A 32 4.95 -7.24 2.48
CA THR A 32 4.04 -8.17 1.82
C THR A 32 4.10 -8.00 0.31
N ALA A 33 4.12 -9.11 -0.42
CA ALA A 33 4.12 -9.10 -1.88
C ALA A 33 2.74 -8.76 -2.44
N THR A 34 2.70 -8.05 -3.57
CA THR A 34 1.50 -7.92 -4.39
C THR A 34 1.36 -9.18 -5.27
N THR A 35 0.79 -10.24 -4.69
CA THR A 35 0.59 -11.51 -5.40
C THR A 35 -0.58 -11.42 -6.39
N PRO A 36 -0.74 -12.37 -7.33
CA PRO A 36 -1.93 -12.44 -8.19
C PRO A 36 -3.24 -12.47 -7.39
N GLU A 37 -3.26 -13.16 -6.25
CA GLU A 37 -4.44 -13.24 -5.37
C GLU A 37 -4.77 -11.88 -4.76
N VAL A 38 -3.75 -11.12 -4.32
CA VAL A 38 -3.93 -9.73 -3.85
C VAL A 38 -4.51 -8.86 -4.96
N MET A 39 -4.03 -9.03 -6.20
CA MET A 39 -4.54 -8.25 -7.34
C MET A 39 -5.99 -8.58 -7.68
N THR A 40 -6.40 -9.85 -7.62
CA THR A 40 -7.80 -10.25 -7.83
C THR A 40 -8.69 -9.67 -6.72
N MET A 41 -8.30 -9.83 -5.45
CA MET A 41 -9.02 -9.24 -4.31
C MET A 41 -9.16 -7.72 -4.44
N ALA A 42 -8.09 -7.04 -4.87
CA ALA A 42 -8.09 -5.59 -5.07
C ALA A 42 -9.01 -5.17 -6.23
N ALA A 43 -9.09 -5.95 -7.30
CA ALA A 43 -9.99 -5.67 -8.41
C ALA A 43 -11.46 -5.76 -7.98
N ASP A 44 -11.82 -6.80 -7.23
CA ASP A 44 -13.17 -6.97 -6.66
C ASP A 44 -13.51 -5.81 -5.72
N LEU A 45 -12.59 -5.49 -4.79
CA LEU A 45 -12.73 -4.40 -3.84
C LEU A 45 -12.88 -3.03 -4.53
N ALA A 46 -12.10 -2.77 -5.59
CA ALA A 46 -12.21 -1.54 -6.37
C ALA A 46 -13.55 -1.43 -7.11
N ALA A 47 -14.07 -2.54 -7.64
CA ALA A 47 -15.36 -2.57 -8.30
C ALA A 47 -16.53 -2.33 -7.33
N ASP A 48 -16.49 -2.98 -6.16
CA ASP A 48 -17.59 -2.97 -5.19
C ASP A 48 -17.63 -1.67 -4.36
N HIS A 49 -16.47 -1.11 -4.03
CA HIS A 49 -16.34 0.00 -3.09
C HIS A 49 -15.80 1.30 -3.72
N ARG A 50 -15.59 1.33 -5.04
CA ARG A 50 -15.07 2.48 -5.82
C ARG A 50 -13.72 3.02 -5.31
N PHE A 51 -12.88 2.14 -4.78
CA PHE A 51 -11.50 2.48 -4.44
C PHE A 51 -10.64 2.66 -5.70
N GLY A 52 -9.60 3.50 -5.60
CA GLY A 52 -8.50 3.43 -6.55
C GLY A 52 -7.82 2.06 -6.47
N ILE A 53 -7.34 1.54 -7.60
CA ILE A 53 -6.77 0.19 -7.64
C ILE A 53 -5.59 0.02 -6.66
N TRP A 54 -4.78 1.06 -6.45
CA TRP A 54 -3.64 1.00 -5.54
C TRP A 54 -4.05 1.02 -4.07
N ASP A 55 -5.08 1.79 -3.70
CA ASP A 55 -5.65 1.75 -2.35
C ASP A 55 -6.25 0.37 -2.06
N ALA A 56 -6.94 -0.20 -3.05
CA ALA A 56 -7.50 -1.55 -2.95
C ALA A 56 -6.41 -2.63 -2.81
N VAL A 57 -5.26 -2.49 -3.48
CA VAL A 57 -4.09 -3.36 -3.31
C VAL A 57 -3.53 -3.26 -1.90
N ILE A 58 -3.39 -2.04 -1.35
CA ILE A 58 -2.86 -1.83 0.01
C ILE A 58 -3.78 -2.51 1.03
N LEU A 59 -5.09 -2.29 0.92
CA LEU A 59 -6.07 -2.90 1.83
C LEU A 59 -6.12 -4.43 1.69
N SER A 60 -6.09 -4.96 0.46
CA SER A 60 -6.07 -6.40 0.20
C SER A 60 -4.81 -7.07 0.72
N ALA A 61 -3.63 -6.46 0.53
CA ALA A 61 -2.38 -6.96 1.07
C ALA A 61 -2.33 -6.90 2.60
N ALA A 62 -2.87 -5.84 3.21
CA ALA A 62 -2.97 -5.73 4.67
C ALA A 62 -3.85 -6.84 5.25
N SER A 63 -4.99 -7.11 4.62
CA SER A 63 -5.90 -8.20 5.01
C SER A 63 -5.21 -9.57 4.90
N GLN A 64 -4.56 -9.86 3.76
CA GLN A 64 -3.80 -11.11 3.59
C GLN A 64 -2.66 -11.27 4.59
N ALA A 65 -1.99 -10.16 4.97
CA ALA A 65 -0.92 -10.18 5.95
C ALA A 65 -1.42 -10.35 7.40
N GLY A 66 -2.73 -10.39 7.62
CA GLY A 66 -3.32 -10.47 8.96
C GLY A 66 -3.11 -9.20 9.79
N CYS A 67 -2.95 -8.05 9.13
CA CYS A 67 -2.94 -6.77 9.82
C CYS A 67 -4.25 -6.58 10.59
N ARG A 68 -4.20 -5.84 11.70
CA ARG A 68 -5.39 -5.48 12.50
C ARG A 68 -5.77 -4.01 12.39
N LEU A 69 -4.90 -3.23 11.75
CA LEU A 69 -5.02 -1.79 11.63
C LEU A 69 -4.31 -1.37 10.36
N LEU A 70 -5.00 -0.60 9.52
CA LEU A 70 -4.43 0.11 8.40
C LEU A 70 -4.52 1.62 8.70
N LEU A 71 -3.38 2.29 8.70
CA LEU A 71 -3.31 3.74 8.87
C LEU A 71 -3.38 4.39 7.49
N SER A 72 -4.34 5.29 7.30
CA SER A 72 -4.51 6.04 6.06
C SER A 72 -4.92 7.48 6.33
N GLU A 73 -4.52 8.39 5.44
CA GLU A 73 -4.95 9.79 5.43
C GLU A 73 -6.29 9.97 4.71
N ASP A 74 -6.53 9.19 3.65
CA ASP A 74 -7.64 9.41 2.71
C ASP A 74 -8.79 8.38 2.86
N LEU A 75 -8.55 7.25 3.54
CA LEU A 75 -9.62 6.29 3.81
C LEU A 75 -10.52 6.80 4.95
N GLN A 76 -11.81 6.47 4.86
CA GLN A 76 -12.77 6.82 5.90
C GLN A 76 -12.42 6.13 7.22
N ASP A 77 -12.37 6.89 8.31
CA ASP A 77 -12.14 6.34 9.64
C ASP A 77 -13.23 5.32 10.01
N GLY A 78 -12.82 4.20 10.59
CA GLY A 78 -13.70 3.09 10.95
C GLY A 78 -14.19 2.23 9.78
N PHE A 79 -13.74 2.46 8.54
CA PHE A 79 -13.98 1.51 7.45
C PHE A 79 -13.21 0.21 7.70
N THR A 80 -13.91 -0.93 7.63
CA THR A 80 -13.31 -2.25 7.82
C THR A 80 -13.61 -3.19 6.66
N TRP A 81 -12.61 -3.92 6.20
CA TRP A 81 -12.77 -4.94 5.16
C TRP A 81 -11.73 -6.05 5.32
N GLY A 82 -12.15 -7.30 5.15
CA GLY A 82 -11.25 -8.45 5.22
C GLY A 82 -10.51 -8.60 6.57
N GLY A 83 -11.09 -8.10 7.66
CA GLY A 83 -10.51 -8.16 9.00
C GLY A 83 -9.50 -7.06 9.35
N VAL A 84 -9.34 -6.06 8.47
CA VAL A 84 -8.55 -4.84 8.66
C VAL A 84 -9.46 -3.64 8.79
#